data_AF-A0A497QDI1-F1
#
_entry.id   AF-A0A497QDI1-F1
#
_cell.length_a   1.000
_cell.length_b   1.000
_cell.length_c   1.000
_cell.angle_alpha   90.00
_cell.angle_beta   90.00
_cell.angle_gamma   90.00
#
_symmetry.space_group_name_H-M   'P 1'
#
loop_
_entity.id
_entity.type
_entity.pdbx_description
1 polymer ?
#
loop_
_entity_poly.entity_id
_entity_poly.type
_entity_poly.pdbx_seq_one_letter_code
_entity_poly.pdbx_strand_id
1 'polypeptide(L)'
;MSKNNKSAEIAQKEDNIISKTNIKLHMFNSAKISYILALVFFIISFLFNGILINPWVNLVENASSAANGPTFVGVLDILIKSLSIILFFLFGFISLGNLQELRGYIVTWKEMVVLIVLSLFQATINGTVFLISTIGVIIILVYFYFMQAKISDEY
;
A
#
# COMPACT_ATOMS: atom_id res chain seq x y z
N MET A 1 -30.53 -38.92 25.04
CA MET A 1 -29.71 -37.72 25.33
C MET A 1 -28.42 -37.60 24.51
N SER A 2 -27.75 -38.69 24.09
CA SER A 2 -26.48 -38.62 23.32
C SER A 2 -26.59 -38.07 21.87
N LYS A 3 -27.70 -38.29 21.15
CA LYS A 3 -27.85 -37.83 19.75
C LYS A 3 -27.89 -36.29 19.60
N ASN A 4 -28.41 -35.55 20.58
CA ASN A 4 -28.52 -34.09 20.49
C ASN A 4 -27.18 -33.38 20.62
N ASN A 5 -26.23 -33.92 21.39
CA ASN A 5 -24.91 -33.33 21.54
C ASN A 5 -24.06 -33.44 20.26
N LYS A 6 -24.16 -34.58 19.57
CA LYS A 6 -23.41 -34.83 18.34
C LYS A 6 -23.87 -33.94 17.18
N SER A 7 -25.16 -33.67 17.08
CA SER A 7 -25.70 -32.76 16.05
C SER A 7 -25.30 -31.30 16.29
N ALA A 8 -25.25 -30.86 17.55
CA ALA A 8 -24.81 -29.50 17.91
C ALA A 8 -23.31 -29.28 17.61
N GLU A 9 -22.48 -30.29 17.88
CA GLU A 9 -21.04 -30.26 17.59
C GLU A 9 -20.75 -30.20 16.07
N ILE A 10 -21.54 -30.93 15.27
CA ILE A 10 -21.42 -30.88 13.80
C ILE A 10 -21.82 -29.49 13.27
N ALA A 11 -22.93 -28.93 13.76
CA ALA A 11 -23.37 -27.58 13.36
C ALA A 11 -22.33 -26.50 13.72
N GLN A 12 -21.76 -26.55 14.93
CA GLN A 12 -20.69 -25.62 15.33
C GLN A 12 -19.43 -25.78 14.47
N LYS A 13 -19.11 -27.00 14.04
CA LYS A 13 -17.96 -27.25 13.17
C LYS A 13 -18.22 -26.72 11.76
N GLU A 14 -19.41 -26.90 11.22
CA GLU A 14 -19.83 -26.35 9.93
C GLU A 14 -19.80 -24.82 9.92
N ASP A 15 -20.38 -24.18 10.95
CA ASP A 15 -20.35 -22.72 11.10
C ASP A 15 -18.92 -22.16 11.17
N ASN A 16 -18.02 -22.84 11.90
CA ASN A 16 -16.61 -22.49 11.96
C ASN A 16 -15.86 -22.67 10.63
N ILE A 17 -16.25 -23.65 9.82
CA ILE A 17 -15.67 -23.85 8.48
C ILE A 17 -16.15 -22.77 7.52
N ILE A 18 -17.45 -22.45 7.55
CA ILE A 18 -18.06 -21.41 6.71
C ILE A 18 -17.46 -20.05 7.06
N SER A 19 -17.34 -19.71 8.36
CA SER A 19 -16.77 -18.44 8.80
C SER A 19 -15.31 -18.29 8.38
N LYS A 20 -14.47 -19.32 8.58
CA LYS A 20 -13.08 -19.33 8.12
C LYS A 20 -12.97 -19.20 6.60
N THR A 21 -13.87 -19.84 5.85
CA THR A 21 -13.89 -19.75 4.38
C THR A 21 -14.23 -18.34 3.92
N ASN A 22 -15.22 -17.69 4.55
CA ASN A 22 -15.59 -16.31 4.25
C ASN A 22 -14.46 -15.33 4.57
N ILE A 23 -13.80 -15.47 5.73
CA ILE A 23 -12.64 -14.63 6.09
C ILE A 23 -11.54 -14.75 5.04
N LYS A 24 -11.16 -15.97 4.65
CA LYS A 24 -10.14 -16.19 3.61
C LYS A 24 -10.53 -15.57 2.27
N LEU A 25 -11.81 -15.66 1.89
CA LEU A 25 -12.32 -15.05 0.67
C LEU A 25 -12.23 -13.51 0.72
N HIS A 26 -12.59 -12.90 1.86
CA HIS A 26 -12.47 -11.46 2.05
C HIS A 26 -11.02 -10.98 1.99
N MET A 27 -10.09 -11.69 2.63
CA MET A 27 -8.66 -11.40 2.57
C MET A 27 -8.12 -11.48 1.15
N PHE A 28 -8.48 -12.52 0.40
CA PHE A 28 -8.08 -12.69 -1.00
C PHE A 28 -8.61 -11.55 -1.90
N ASN A 29 -9.88 -11.20 -1.77
CA ASN A 29 -10.47 -10.11 -2.56
C ASN A 29 -9.83 -8.76 -2.22
N SER A 30 -9.59 -8.50 -0.93
CA SER A 30 -8.89 -7.29 -0.47
C SER A 30 -7.46 -7.23 -1.01
N ALA A 31 -6.73 -8.35 -0.97
CA ALA A 31 -5.40 -8.45 -1.54
C ALA A 31 -5.36 -8.13 -3.03
N LYS A 32 -6.30 -8.68 -3.80
CA LYS A 32 -6.41 -8.48 -5.25
C LYS A 32 -6.72 -7.03 -5.60
N ILE A 33 -7.67 -6.40 -4.91
CA ILE A 33 -8.03 -5.00 -5.15
C ILE A 33 -6.85 -4.08 -4.82
N SER A 34 -6.21 -4.31 -3.67
CA SER A 34 -5.05 -3.55 -3.24
C SER A 34 -3.86 -3.72 -4.20
N TYR A 35 -3.66 -4.92 -4.75
CA TYR A 35 -2.64 -5.16 -5.78
C TYR A 35 -2.90 -4.32 -7.04
N ILE A 36 -4.14 -4.30 -7.52
CA ILE A 36 -4.53 -3.52 -8.71
C ILE A 36 -4.32 -2.03 -8.45
N LEU A 37 -4.73 -1.52 -7.28
CA LEU A 37 -4.51 -0.14 -6.90
C LEU A 37 -3.02 0.20 -6.82
N ALA A 38 -2.21 -0.66 -6.22
CA ALA A 38 -0.76 -0.49 -6.17
C ALA A 38 -0.17 -0.39 -7.58
N LEU A 39 -0.56 -1.29 -8.49
CA LEU A 39 -0.11 -1.26 -9.88
C LEU A 39 -0.49 0.05 -10.58
N VAL A 40 -1.73 0.54 -10.38
CA VAL A 40 -2.19 1.81 -10.95
C VAL A 40 -1.34 2.97 -10.43
N PHE A 41 -1.12 3.07 -9.11
CA PHE A 41 -0.29 4.13 -8.53
C PHE A 41 1.18 4.03 -8.92
N PHE A 42 1.71 2.81 -9.09
CA PHE A 42 3.05 2.58 -9.62
C PHE A 42 3.18 3.15 -11.03
N ILE A 43 2.22 2.86 -11.92
CA ILE A 43 2.21 3.38 -13.29
C ILE A 43 2.08 4.90 -13.29
N ILE A 44 1.17 5.48 -12.49
CA ILE A 44 1.01 6.93 -12.38
C ILE A 44 2.32 7.58 -11.91
N SER A 45 2.91 7.05 -10.85
CA SER A 45 4.19 7.53 -10.33
C SER A 45 5.29 7.45 -11.39
N PHE A 46 5.40 6.34 -12.12
CA PHE A 46 6.39 6.16 -13.18
C PHE A 46 6.17 7.13 -14.34
N LEU A 47 4.92 7.42 -14.71
CA LEU A 47 4.61 8.37 -15.78
C LEU A 47 4.93 9.82 -15.40
N PHE A 48 4.68 10.22 -14.14
CA PHE A 48 4.93 11.58 -13.68
C PHE A 48 6.39 11.81 -13.28
N ASN A 49 7.05 10.83 -12.64
CA ASN A 49 8.48 10.92 -12.27
C ASN A 49 9.41 10.55 -13.42
N GLY A 50 9.00 9.63 -14.29
CA GLY A 50 9.70 9.32 -15.53
C GLY A 50 9.49 10.44 -16.55
N ILE A 51 10.50 10.69 -17.38
CA ILE A 51 10.58 11.77 -18.38
C ILE A 51 9.48 11.67 -19.48
N LEU A 52 8.51 10.76 -19.36
CA LEU A 52 7.59 10.36 -20.43
C LEU A 52 6.48 11.38 -20.73
N ILE A 53 6.07 12.25 -19.77
CA ILE A 53 5.02 13.26 -20.02
C ILE A 53 5.64 14.62 -20.37
N ASN A 54 6.09 14.77 -21.61
CA ASN A 54 6.64 16.02 -22.14
C ASN A 54 5.71 17.26 -22.03
N PRO A 55 4.38 17.18 -22.27
CA PRO A 55 3.52 18.37 -22.23
C PRO A 55 3.34 18.95 -20.82
N TRP A 56 3.25 18.09 -19.80
CA TRP A 56 3.09 18.50 -18.41
C TRP A 56 4.37 19.09 -17.85
N VAL A 57 5.51 18.44 -18.14
CA VAL A 57 6.85 18.92 -17.75
C VAL A 57 7.13 20.31 -18.32
N ASN A 58 6.83 20.52 -19.60
CA ASN A 58 7.00 21.84 -20.24
C ASN A 58 6.13 22.92 -19.59
N LEU A 59 4.89 22.61 -19.19
CA LEU A 59 4.01 23.58 -18.53
C LEU A 59 4.52 23.96 -17.13
N VAL A 60 4.98 22.97 -16.36
CA VAL A 60 5.57 23.18 -15.03
C VAL A 60 6.88 23.96 -15.11
N GLU A 61 7.74 23.63 -16.07
CA GLU A 61 9.05 24.29 -16.25
C GLU A 61 8.90 25.75 -16.68
N ASN A 62 7.99 26.02 -17.62
CA ASN A 62 7.68 27.39 -18.05
C ASN A 62 7.03 28.22 -16.94
N ALA A 63 6.13 27.63 -16.15
CA ALA A 63 5.50 28.32 -15.03
C ALA A 63 6.53 28.66 -13.93
N SER A 64 7.39 27.70 -13.60
CA SER A 64 8.42 27.85 -12.55
C SER A 64 9.53 28.83 -12.93
N SER A 65 9.83 28.98 -14.22
CA SER A 65 10.86 29.93 -14.69
C SER A 65 10.40 31.39 -14.69
N ALA A 66 9.08 31.64 -14.75
CA ALA A 66 8.51 32.98 -14.79
C ALA A 66 8.21 33.57 -13.40
N ALA A 67 8.00 32.71 -12.40
CA ALA A 67 7.73 33.12 -11.03
C ALA A 67 8.96 32.83 -10.19
N ASN A 68 9.60 33.85 -9.59
CA ASN A 68 10.74 33.69 -8.68
C ASN A 68 10.33 33.03 -7.34
N GLY A 69 9.71 31.84 -7.38
CA GLY A 69 9.14 31.12 -6.26
C GLY A 69 8.31 29.90 -6.69
N PRO A 70 7.86 29.06 -5.73
CA PRO A 70 7.06 27.88 -6.04
C PRO A 70 5.72 28.26 -6.66
N THR A 71 5.47 27.79 -7.88
CA THR A 71 4.18 27.98 -8.55
C THR A 71 3.15 26.96 -8.05
N PHE A 72 1.87 27.33 -8.12
CA PHE A 72 0.76 26.42 -7.79
C PHE A 72 0.85 25.11 -8.57
N VAL A 73 1.19 25.18 -9.86
CA VAL A 73 1.33 24.00 -10.72
C VAL A 73 2.52 23.12 -10.29
N GLY A 74 3.65 23.73 -9.90
CA GLY A 74 4.81 23.00 -9.36
C GLY A 74 4.52 22.31 -8.03
N VAL A 75 3.77 22.94 -7.13
CA VAL A 75 3.34 22.31 -5.87
C VAL A 75 2.43 21.12 -6.14
N LEU A 76 1.48 21.26 -7.06
CA LEU A 76 0.56 20.19 -7.44
C LEU A 76 1.28 19.01 -8.10
N ASP A 77 2.29 19.27 -8.92
CA ASP A 77 3.17 18.23 -9.50
C ASP A 77 3.89 17.43 -8.41
N ILE A 78 4.52 18.11 -7.45
CA ILE A 78 5.21 17.46 -6.31
C ILE A 78 4.21 16.63 -5.48
N LEU A 79 3.02 17.16 -5.22
CA LEU A 79 1.98 16.46 -4.47
C LEU A 79 1.54 15.18 -5.18
N ILE A 80 1.20 15.24 -6.48
CA ILE A 80 0.75 14.07 -7.25
C ILE A 80 1.85 12.99 -7.26
N LYS A 81 3.09 13.37 -7.52
CA LYS A 81 4.24 12.46 -7.53
C LYS A 81 4.41 11.77 -6.19
N SER A 82 4.43 12.55 -5.11
CA SER A 82 4.66 12.03 -3.76
C SER A 82 3.48 11.16 -3.29
N LEU A 83 2.23 11.60 -3.49
CA LEU A 83 1.04 10.83 -3.15
C LEU A 83 0.98 9.50 -3.91
N SER A 84 1.32 9.50 -5.19
CA SER A 84 1.30 8.26 -5.99
C SER A 84 2.28 7.23 -5.43
N ILE A 85 3.48 7.65 -5.00
CA ILE A 85 4.47 6.76 -4.38
C ILE A 85 4.00 6.24 -3.02
N ILE A 86 3.46 7.12 -2.19
CA ILE A 86 2.95 6.76 -0.86
C ILE A 86 1.78 5.78 -0.98
N LEU A 87 0.84 6.02 -1.91
CA LEU A 87 -0.31 5.16 -2.15
C LEU A 87 0.10 3.82 -2.78
N PHE A 88 1.08 3.82 -3.70
CA PHE A 88 1.69 2.58 -4.19
C PHE A 88 2.23 1.73 -3.03
N PHE A 89 3.01 2.35 -2.14
CA PHE A 89 3.56 1.65 -0.98
C PHE A 89 2.46 1.13 -0.06
N LEU A 90 1.47 1.96 0.28
CA LEU A 90 0.35 1.58 1.16
C LEU A 90 -0.42 0.38 0.61
N PHE A 91 -0.90 0.47 -0.64
CA PHE A 91 -1.70 -0.60 -1.23
C PHE A 91 -0.88 -1.85 -1.53
N GLY A 92 0.41 -1.69 -1.89
CA GLY A 92 1.34 -2.80 -2.04
C GLY A 92 1.54 -3.54 -0.73
N PHE A 93 1.68 -2.81 0.38
CA PHE A 93 1.85 -3.37 1.70
C PHE A 93 0.60 -4.12 2.17
N ILE A 94 -0.58 -3.51 2.01
CA ILE A 94 -1.87 -4.14 2.34
C ILE A 94 -2.07 -5.43 1.53
N SER A 95 -1.78 -5.37 0.22
CA SER A 95 -1.90 -6.54 -0.65
C SER A 95 -0.99 -7.68 -0.19
N LEU A 96 0.28 -7.37 0.07
CA LEU A 96 1.28 -8.35 0.49
C LEU A 96 0.97 -8.92 1.87
N GLY A 97 0.50 -8.09 2.81
CA GLY A 97 0.02 -8.51 4.13
C GLY A 97 -1.11 -9.51 4.04
N ASN A 98 -2.18 -9.18 3.30
CA ASN A 98 -3.33 -10.06 3.13
C ASN A 98 -2.96 -11.38 2.42
N LEU A 99 -2.04 -11.35 1.45
CA LEU A 99 -1.55 -12.56 0.77
C LEU A 99 -0.74 -13.46 1.69
N GLN A 100 0.14 -12.89 2.52
CA GLN A 100 0.94 -13.68 3.45
C GLN A 100 0.07 -14.29 4.54
N GLU A 101 -0.86 -13.52 5.10
CA GLU A 101 -1.77 -14.01 6.13
C GLU A 101 -2.70 -15.11 5.59
N LEU A 102 -3.16 -15.00 4.33
CA LEU A 102 -3.91 -16.06 3.66
C LEU A 102 -3.11 -17.38 3.53
N ARG A 103 -1.79 -17.29 3.38
CA ARG A 103 -0.86 -18.44 3.33
C ARG A 103 -0.46 -18.93 4.72
N GLY A 104 -0.84 -18.22 5.79
CA GLY A 104 -0.45 -18.53 7.17
C GLY A 104 0.95 -18.02 7.55
N TYR A 105 1.53 -17.10 6.77
CA TYR A 105 2.81 -16.47 7.08
C TYR A 105 2.62 -15.00 7.46
N ILE A 106 3.60 -14.46 8.17
CA ILE A 106 3.67 -13.05 8.51
C ILE A 106 4.55 -12.36 7.45
N VAL A 107 4.27 -11.10 7.15
CA VAL A 107 5.13 -10.30 6.27
C VAL A 107 6.54 -10.25 6.84
N THR A 108 7.51 -10.66 6.03
CA THR A 108 8.92 -10.66 6.44
C THR A 108 9.58 -9.32 6.15
N TRP A 109 10.61 -8.98 6.93
CA TRP A 109 11.44 -7.79 6.69
C TRP A 109 11.99 -7.71 5.27
N LYS A 110 12.29 -8.84 4.64
CA LYS A 110 12.80 -8.88 3.25
C LYS A 110 11.78 -8.33 2.26
N GLU A 111 10.52 -8.72 2.39
CA GLU A 111 9.44 -8.27 1.51
C GLU A 111 9.12 -6.79 1.72
N MET A 112 9.14 -6.34 2.98
CA MET A 112 8.98 -4.92 3.30
C MET A 112 10.11 -4.09 2.69
N VAL A 113 11.36 -4.52 2.83
CA VAL A 113 12.53 -3.83 2.26
C VAL A 113 12.42 -3.75 0.74
N VAL A 114 12.01 -4.81 0.05
CA VAL A 114 11.79 -4.78 -1.40
C VAL A 114 10.74 -3.73 -1.77
N LEU A 115 9.62 -3.67 -1.04
CA LEU A 115 8.57 -2.69 -1.31
C LEU A 115 9.04 -1.24 -1.05
N ILE A 116 9.83 -1.02 0.02
CA ILE A 116 10.44 0.28 0.34
C ILE A 116 11.42 0.70 -0.76
N VAL A 117 12.29 -0.20 -1.20
CA VAL A 117 13.27 0.11 -2.25
C VAL A 117 12.54 0.42 -3.57
N LEU A 118 11.54 -0.37 -3.94
CA LEU A 118 10.75 -0.14 -5.15
C LEU A 118 9.97 1.18 -5.09
N SER A 119 9.45 1.58 -3.93
CA SER A 119 8.72 2.85 -3.79
C SER A 119 9.67 4.04 -3.85
N LEU A 120 10.77 4.01 -3.10
CA LEU A 120 11.72 5.11 -3.05
C LEU A 120 12.55 5.28 -4.32
N PHE A 121 12.81 4.19 -5.06
CA PHE A 121 13.48 4.25 -6.36
C PHE A 121 12.73 5.15 -7.36
N GLN A 122 11.40 5.23 -7.27
CA GLN A 122 10.59 6.09 -8.14
C GLN A 122 10.75 7.59 -7.85
N ALA A 123 11.28 7.94 -6.68
CA ALA A 123 11.43 9.34 -6.25
C ALA A 123 12.85 9.89 -6.44
N THR A 124 13.84 9.09 -6.83
CA THR A 124 15.26 9.47 -6.78
C THR A 124 15.62 10.65 -7.68
N ILE A 125 14.79 10.97 -8.68
CA ILE A 125 15.02 12.05 -9.63
C ILE A 125 14.75 13.43 -8.99
N ASN A 126 13.83 13.53 -8.03
CA ASN A 126 13.44 14.79 -7.40
C ASN A 126 13.61 14.70 -5.88
N GLY A 127 14.60 15.41 -5.33
CA GLY A 127 14.93 15.38 -3.90
C GLY A 127 13.76 15.76 -2.98
N THR A 128 12.91 16.70 -3.39
CA THR A 128 11.73 17.09 -2.61
C THR A 128 10.68 15.98 -2.59
N VAL A 129 10.39 15.37 -3.75
CA VAL A 129 9.48 14.21 -3.85
C VAL A 129 10.04 13.03 -3.05
N PHE A 130 11.35 12.81 -3.10
CA PHE A 130 12.03 11.77 -2.32
C PHE A 130 11.84 11.95 -0.82
N LEU A 131 12.08 13.17 -0.29
CA LEU A 131 11.91 13.45 1.13
C LEU A 131 10.46 13.28 1.58
N ILE A 132 9.49 13.86 0.85
CA ILE A 132 8.06 13.75 1.18
C ILE A 132 7.61 12.28 1.16
N SER A 133 7.99 11.54 0.11
CA SER A 133 7.64 10.12 -0.02
C SER A 133 8.27 9.27 1.06
N THR A 134 9.53 9.55 1.43
CA THR A 134 10.22 8.85 2.52
C THR A 134 9.51 9.05 3.85
N ILE A 135 9.14 10.29 4.19
CA ILE A 135 8.36 10.58 5.40
C ILE A 135 7.03 9.83 5.37
N GLY A 136 6.31 9.86 4.26
CA GLY A 136 5.04 9.14 4.12
C GLY A 136 5.18 7.62 4.29
N VAL A 137 6.21 7.01 3.69
CA VAL A 137 6.52 5.59 3.86
C VAL A 137 6.85 5.25 5.31
N ILE A 138 7.66 6.09 5.99
CA ILE A 138 7.98 5.91 7.41
C ILE A 138 6.71 5.97 8.27
N ILE A 139 5.82 6.93 8.03
CA ILE A 139 4.55 7.05 8.77
C ILE A 139 3.72 5.77 8.62
N ILE A 140 3.62 5.23 7.40
CA ILE A 140 2.90 3.97 7.13
C ILE A 140 3.54 2.81 7.88
N LEU A 141 4.87 2.68 7.85
CA LEU A 141 5.59 1.63 8.57
C LEU A 141 5.35 1.70 10.08
N VAL A 142 5.43 2.90 10.66
CA VAL A 142 5.18 3.13 12.08
C VAL A 142 3.73 2.78 12.44
N TYR A 143 2.76 3.19 11.61
CA TYR A 143 1.36 2.83 11.79
C TYR A 143 1.16 1.30 11.83
N PHE A 144 1.73 0.57 10.87
CA PHE A 144 1.62 -0.89 10.84
C PHE A 144 2.37 -1.57 11.99
N TYR A 145 3.51 -1.01 12.43
CA TYR A 145 4.23 -1.51 13.59
C TYR A 145 3.37 -1.46 14.85
N PHE A 146 2.71 -0.32 15.12
CA PHE A 146 1.80 -0.21 16.27
C PHE A 146 0.56 -1.10 16.15
N MET A 147 0.00 -1.25 14.95
CA MET A 147 -1.11 -2.17 14.72
C MET A 147 -0.72 -3.62 15.02
N GLN A 148 0.47 -4.05 14.61
CA GLN A 148 0.97 -5.40 14.91
C GLN A 148 1.26 -5.59 16.40
N ALA A 149 1.87 -4.60 17.06
CA ALA A 149 2.14 -4.64 18.49
C ALA A 149 0.84 -4.77 19.32
N LYS A 150 -0.22 -4.05 18.93
CA LYS A 150 -1.53 -4.20 19.59
C LYS A 150 -2.08 -5.62 19.47
N ILE A 151 -1.95 -6.25 18.29
CA ILE A 151 -2.45 -7.61 18.07
C ILE A 151 -1.65 -8.63 18.89
N SER A 152 -0.34 -8.44 19.09
CA SER A 152 0.47 -9.36 19.90
C SER A 152 0.13 -9.31 21.39
N ASP A 153 -0.37 -8.19 21.90
CA ASP A 153 -0.74 -8.04 23.31
C ASP A 153 -2.12 -8.66 23.64
N GLU A 154 -2.93 -9.00 22.63
CA GLU A 154 -4.25 -9.64 22.78
C GLU A 154 -4.19 -11.19 22.82
N TYR A 155 -3.00 -11.78 22.71
CA TYR A 155 -2.73 -13.24 22.82
C TYR A 155 -1.81 -13.59 23.99
#